data_AF-A0AAJ0DVF9-F1
#
_entry.id   AF-A0AAJ0DVF9-F1
#
_cell.length_a   1.000
_cell.length_b   1.000
_cell.length_c   1.000
_cell.angle_alpha   90.00
_cell.angle_beta   90.00
_cell.angle_gamma   90.00
#
_symmetry.space_group_name_H-M   'P 1'
#
loop_
_entity.id
_entity.type
_entity.pdbx_description
1 polymer ?
#
loop_
_entity_poly.entity_id
_entity_poly.type
_entity_poly.pdbx_seq_one_letter_code
_entity_poly.pdbx_strand_id
1 'polypeptide(L)'
;PVDLGIFVLVGGSFGGVNQIALSAAHLVGGTLILYPEIHLSTTENFDGIGGPATTSTDYISSSAAGLIRQVSLRSENLYYLSQLRLQSAILDWKSAADTTLELRTQSFRTPRTAQHKMAGRVRHPIDQQALERYIEKNVPQIKTPLEIKQFGFGQSNPTYQLTDATNKRFVMRKKPPGKLLSKAAHKVEREHRIIHALEPTDVPVPKAYCLCEDESVVGTAFYIMEFLDGRILEDAAMPEVASPEERKALWKAATLTLAKLHRVAPEDVGLQTFGKKSGFYDRQIQTWTTICKSQAAAVDLETGEKVGDLPHFGEMVAFFSDKSRQPKDRGTLIHGDYKIDNLVFHKTEPRVIGILDWEMSTVGHPLSDLCNFLHPYFTASRAGSGLYANDGFLPGATPGLPTIEEIVGWYTAEAAQAPAGSPVGGGWTPAAELSWGAAFSLFRLAGVCQGIAARAAQGQASSEQAKRFAVTRGPLAEFAWELVGRSQAESGGKAKL
;
A
#
# COMPACT_ATOMS: atom_id res chain seq x y z
N PRO A 1 0.83 -31.29 -27.51
CA PRO A 1 2.28 -30.98 -27.59
C PRO A 1 2.48 -29.47 -27.51
N VAL A 2 2.63 -28.95 -26.30
CA VAL A 2 3.00 -27.55 -26.07
C VAL A 2 4.50 -27.56 -25.83
N ASP A 3 5.29 -27.06 -26.77
CA ASP A 3 6.71 -26.80 -26.55
C ASP A 3 6.84 -25.66 -25.54
N LEU A 4 7.10 -26.03 -24.28
CA LEU A 4 7.46 -25.10 -23.22
C LEU A 4 8.99 -25.05 -23.16
N GLY A 5 9.59 -24.02 -23.76
CA GLY A 5 10.99 -23.69 -23.55
C GLY A 5 11.19 -23.24 -22.10
N ILE A 6 11.82 -24.07 -21.27
CA ILE A 6 12.26 -23.73 -19.92
C ILE A 6 13.76 -23.47 -19.99
N PHE A 7 14.21 -22.25 -19.69
CA PHE A 7 15.63 -21.93 -19.52
C PHE A 7 16.01 -22.12 -18.05
N VAL A 8 17.02 -22.96 -17.78
CA VAL A 8 17.59 -23.16 -16.44
C VAL A 8 19.01 -22.59 -16.44
N LEU A 9 19.24 -21.56 -15.63
CA LEU A 9 20.57 -21.01 -15.37
C LEU A 9 21.17 -21.72 -14.16
N VAL A 10 22.22 -22.52 -14.37
CA VAL A 10 22.99 -23.15 -13.30
C VAL A 10 24.25 -22.31 -13.06
N GLY A 11 24.34 -21.66 -11.90
CA GLY A 11 25.54 -20.98 -11.47
C GLY A 11 26.30 -21.83 -10.45
N GLY A 12 27.49 -22.31 -10.81
CA GLY A 12 28.41 -22.97 -9.90
C GLY A 12 29.83 -22.87 -10.43
N SER A 13 30.78 -22.47 -9.57
CA SER A 13 32.18 -22.34 -9.95
C SER A 13 32.89 -23.68 -9.75
N PHE A 14 33.39 -24.26 -10.84
CA PHE A 14 34.38 -25.33 -10.82
C PHE A 14 35.45 -25.01 -11.88
N GLY A 15 36.69 -24.80 -11.46
CA GLY A 15 37.86 -24.79 -12.34
C GLY A 15 37.93 -23.68 -13.40
N GLY A 16 37.32 -22.49 -13.18
CA GLY A 16 37.55 -21.33 -14.04
C GLY A 16 36.73 -21.26 -15.34
N VAL A 17 35.70 -22.09 -15.51
CA VAL A 17 34.74 -21.98 -16.63
C VAL A 17 33.44 -21.37 -16.12
N ASN A 18 33.02 -20.25 -16.69
CA ASN A 18 31.74 -19.61 -16.38
C ASN A 18 30.76 -19.89 -17.52
N GLN A 19 29.66 -20.58 -17.17
CA GLN A 19 28.45 -20.89 -17.96
C GLN A 19 28.40 -22.28 -18.61
N ILE A 20 27.41 -23.07 -18.18
CA ILE A 20 26.85 -24.21 -18.90
C ILE A 20 25.44 -23.78 -19.32
N ALA A 21 25.14 -23.76 -20.62
CA ALA A 21 23.80 -23.49 -21.13
C ALA A 21 23.11 -24.82 -21.49
N LEU A 22 21.91 -25.06 -20.95
CA LEU A 22 21.06 -26.18 -21.35
C LEU A 22 20.06 -25.68 -22.40
N SER A 23 20.04 -26.28 -23.59
CA SER A 23 19.27 -25.78 -24.74
C SER A 23 17.89 -26.42 -24.92
N ALA A 24 17.60 -27.59 -24.32
CA ALA A 24 16.27 -28.20 -24.45
C ALA A 24 15.88 -29.15 -23.30
N ALA A 25 14.60 -29.13 -22.94
CA ALA A 25 13.95 -30.07 -22.03
C ALA A 25 12.65 -30.61 -22.65
N HIS A 26 12.42 -31.92 -22.53
CA HIS A 26 11.17 -32.55 -23.02
C HIS A 26 10.44 -33.24 -21.87
N LEU A 27 9.11 -33.18 -21.89
CA LEU A 27 8.23 -33.88 -20.96
C LEU A 27 7.57 -35.07 -21.67
N VAL A 28 7.95 -36.30 -21.30
CA VAL A 28 7.35 -37.53 -21.84
C VAL A 28 6.84 -38.37 -20.68
N GLY A 29 5.53 -38.66 -20.66
CA GLY A 29 4.92 -39.52 -19.63
C GLY A 29 5.14 -39.07 -18.19
N GLY A 30 5.21 -37.75 -17.93
CA GLY A 30 5.45 -37.19 -16.59
C GLY A 30 6.91 -37.18 -16.13
N THR A 31 7.86 -37.55 -17.00
CA THR A 31 9.31 -37.49 -16.75
C THR A 31 9.93 -36.35 -17.54
N LEU A 32 10.75 -35.52 -16.88
CA LEU A 32 11.51 -34.43 -17.51
C LEU A 32 12.88 -34.95 -17.95
N ILE A 33 13.20 -34.86 -19.24
CA ILE A 33 14.49 -35.27 -19.81
C ILE A 33 15.25 -34.00 -20.22
N LEU A 34 16.49 -33.85 -19.74
CA LEU A 34 17.38 -32.72 -20.02
C LEU A 34 18.52 -33.15 -20.95
N TYR A 35 18.82 -32.33 -21.96
CA TYR A 35 19.95 -32.54 -22.88
C TYR A 35 21.02 -31.47 -22.64
N PRO A 36 22.25 -31.85 -22.26
CA PRO A 36 23.34 -30.90 -22.14
C PRO A 36 24.03 -30.63 -23.48
N GLU A 37 24.19 -29.35 -23.82
CA GLU A 37 25.19 -28.89 -24.79
C GLU A 37 26.30 -28.16 -24.02
N ILE A 38 27.55 -28.55 -24.28
CA ILE A 38 28.72 -27.92 -23.65
C ILE A 38 29.30 -26.94 -24.68
N HIS A 39 29.19 -25.64 -24.41
CA HIS A 39 29.94 -24.62 -25.14
C HIS A 39 31.25 -24.33 -24.39
N LEU A 40 32.39 -24.62 -25.04
CA LEU A 40 33.70 -24.20 -24.56
C LEU A 40 34.09 -22.93 -25.30
N SER A 41 34.13 -21.78 -24.61
CA SER A 41 34.81 -20.58 -25.12
C SER A 41 36.13 -20.41 -24.39
N THR A 42 37.24 -20.60 -25.09
CA THR A 42 38.58 -20.29 -24.58
C THR A 42 38.93 -18.84 -24.95
N THR A 43 39.05 -17.96 -23.97
CA THR A 43 39.80 -16.69 -24.12
C THR A 43 41.19 -16.89 -23.54
N GLU A 44 42.18 -17.18 -24.39
CA GLU A 44 43.59 -17.05 -24.03
C GLU A 44 44.00 -15.58 -24.19
N ASN A 45 44.55 -14.99 -23.13
CA ASN A 45 45.26 -13.71 -23.22
C ASN A 45 46.64 -13.98 -23.81
N PHE A 46 46.87 -13.53 -25.04
CA PHE A 46 48.22 -13.33 -25.57
C PHE A 46 48.50 -11.84 -25.69
N ASP A 47 49.49 -11.38 -24.92
CA ASP A 47 50.12 -10.07 -25.08
C ASP A 47 50.82 -9.98 -26.45
N GLY A 48 50.56 -8.90 -27.19
CA GLY A 48 51.49 -8.38 -28.20
C GLY A 48 51.04 -8.44 -29.67
N ILE A 49 50.97 -7.24 -30.26
CA ILE A 49 51.17 -6.90 -31.69
C ILE A 49 49.97 -7.12 -32.65
N GLY A 50 49.24 -6.02 -32.90
CA GLY A 50 48.82 -5.51 -34.22
C GLY A 50 48.09 -6.41 -35.23
N GLY A 51 46.78 -6.20 -35.40
CA GLY A 51 46.00 -6.58 -36.59
C GLY A 51 44.52 -6.87 -36.29
N PRO A 52 43.55 -6.61 -37.20
CA PRO A 52 42.14 -6.85 -36.94
C PRO A 52 41.82 -8.34 -37.14
N ALA A 53 41.47 -9.05 -36.06
CA ALA A 53 41.09 -10.45 -36.14
C ALA A 53 39.56 -10.61 -36.36
N THR A 54 39.21 -11.11 -37.53
CA THR A 54 37.90 -11.71 -37.86
C THR A 54 37.73 -13.04 -37.13
N THR A 55 36.66 -13.22 -36.35
CA THR A 55 36.30 -14.52 -35.77
C THR A 55 35.48 -15.34 -36.77
N SER A 56 36.04 -16.45 -37.27
CA SER A 56 35.28 -17.57 -37.84
C SER A 56 34.79 -18.48 -36.71
N THR A 57 33.66 -19.15 -36.91
CA THR A 57 33.12 -20.16 -35.98
C THR A 57 33.23 -21.53 -36.65
N ASP A 58 34.15 -22.37 -36.19
CA ASP A 58 34.23 -23.77 -36.61
C ASP A 58 33.43 -24.64 -35.65
N TYR A 59 32.55 -25.50 -36.20
CA TYR A 59 31.81 -26.52 -35.46
C TYR A 59 32.67 -27.78 -35.31
N ILE A 60 33.00 -28.17 -34.08
CA ILE A 60 33.57 -29.49 -33.78
C ILE A 60 32.51 -30.31 -33.02
N SER A 61 31.97 -31.34 -33.66
CA SER A 61 31.17 -32.37 -32.99
C SER A 61 32.10 -33.43 -32.40
N SER A 62 32.11 -33.59 -31.07
CA SER A 62 32.62 -34.81 -30.46
C SER A 62 31.75 -35.26 -29.28
N SER A 63 31.44 -36.54 -29.29
CA SER A 63 30.55 -37.28 -28.42
C SER A 63 31.10 -37.41 -26.99
N ALA A 64 30.37 -36.88 -26.00
CA ALA A 64 30.52 -37.24 -24.60
C ALA A 64 29.25 -37.98 -24.14
N ALA A 65 29.24 -39.29 -24.41
CA ALA A 65 28.30 -40.22 -23.80
C ALA A 65 28.68 -40.39 -22.32
N GLY A 66 27.77 -40.05 -21.41
CA GLY A 66 27.85 -40.50 -20.01
C GLY A 66 27.56 -39.44 -18.96
N LEU A 67 26.30 -39.05 -18.80
CA LEU A 67 25.64 -38.84 -17.49
C LEU A 67 24.14 -38.55 -17.69
N ILE A 68 23.33 -39.59 -17.95
CA ILE A 68 21.88 -39.48 -17.82
C ILE A 68 21.54 -39.83 -16.37
N ARG A 69 21.19 -38.84 -15.54
CA ARG A 69 20.61 -39.08 -14.21
C ARG A 69 19.11 -38.79 -14.24
N GLN A 70 18.33 -39.83 -13.99
CA GLN A 70 16.87 -39.82 -14.01
C GLN A 70 16.35 -39.15 -12.72
N VAL A 71 15.55 -38.08 -12.83
CA VAL A 71 14.88 -37.44 -11.69
C VAL A 71 13.41 -37.83 -11.74
N SER A 72 12.91 -38.54 -10.73
CA SER A 72 11.50 -38.93 -10.62
C SER A 72 10.79 -38.02 -9.60
N LEU A 73 9.83 -37.22 -10.05
CA LEU A 73 8.99 -36.38 -9.20
C LEU A 73 7.67 -37.11 -8.91
N ARG A 74 7.21 -37.12 -7.65
CA ARG A 74 5.91 -37.71 -7.28
C ARG A 74 4.75 -36.88 -7.86
N SER A 75 3.69 -37.55 -8.30
CA SER A 75 2.54 -37.02 -9.05
C SER A 75 1.79 -35.87 -8.38
N GLU A 76 1.80 -35.80 -7.06
CA GLU A 76 1.08 -34.79 -6.28
C GLU A 76 1.66 -33.36 -6.42
N ASN A 77 2.93 -33.23 -6.82
CA ASN A 77 3.58 -31.93 -7.03
C ASN A 77 3.37 -31.33 -8.43
N LEU A 78 2.95 -32.13 -9.43
CA LEU A 78 2.81 -31.67 -10.82
C LEU A 78 1.54 -30.83 -11.04
N TYR A 79 0.47 -31.07 -10.28
CA TYR A 79 -0.75 -30.27 -10.38
C TYR A 79 -0.53 -28.83 -9.89
N TYR A 80 0.24 -28.66 -8.81
CA TYR A 80 0.59 -27.34 -8.24
C TYR A 80 1.55 -26.54 -9.12
N LEU A 81 2.47 -27.22 -9.83
CA LEU A 81 3.42 -26.57 -10.73
C LEU A 81 2.77 -26.03 -12.01
N SER A 82 1.63 -26.57 -12.44
CA SER A 82 0.89 -26.05 -13.59
C SER A 82 0.17 -24.71 -13.33
N GLN A 83 -0.06 -24.38 -12.05
CA GLN A 83 -0.74 -23.14 -11.61
C GLN A 83 0.24 -21.98 -11.34
N LEU A 84 1.54 -22.27 -11.25
CA LEU A 84 2.59 -21.28 -11.00
C LEU A 84 3.35 -21.01 -12.30
N ARG A 85 3.18 -19.82 -12.89
CA ARG A 85 4.13 -19.28 -13.88
C ARG A 85 5.44 -18.94 -13.16
N LEU A 86 6.28 -19.96 -12.91
CA LEU A 86 7.64 -19.79 -12.41
C LEU A 86 8.55 -19.42 -13.58
N GLN A 87 9.22 -18.26 -13.49
CA GLN A 87 10.25 -17.84 -14.47
C GLN A 87 11.68 -18.20 -14.04
N SER A 88 11.92 -18.71 -12.82
CA SER A 88 13.22 -19.28 -12.43
C SER A 88 13.14 -20.07 -11.11
N ALA A 89 14.04 -21.04 -10.94
CA ALA A 89 14.33 -21.73 -9.68
C ALA A 89 15.85 -21.76 -9.47
N ILE A 90 16.32 -21.51 -8.25
CA ILE A 90 17.74 -21.63 -7.88
C ILE A 90 17.91 -22.94 -7.11
N LEU A 91 18.78 -23.82 -7.61
CA LEU A 91 19.18 -25.06 -6.93
C LEU A 91 20.50 -24.82 -6.22
N ASP A 92 20.52 -25.00 -4.89
CA ASP A 92 21.71 -24.86 -4.07
C ASP A 92 22.14 -26.25 -3.57
N TRP A 93 23.38 -26.66 -3.83
CA TRP A 93 23.86 -28.02 -3.57
C TRP A 93 24.82 -28.04 -2.38
N LYS A 94 24.43 -28.73 -1.29
CA LYS A 94 25.30 -28.96 -0.12
C LYS A 94 25.82 -30.39 -0.08
N SER A 95 26.94 -30.62 -0.77
CA SER A 95 27.83 -31.80 -0.65
C SER A 95 27.25 -33.17 -1.06
N ALA A 96 28.14 -34.07 -1.49
CA ALA A 96 27.84 -35.29 -2.24
C ALA A 96 27.35 -36.50 -1.40
N ALA A 97 26.82 -36.31 -0.18
CA ALA A 97 26.50 -37.44 0.70
C ALA A 97 25.09 -37.49 1.30
N ASP A 98 24.22 -36.50 1.09
CA ASP A 98 22.83 -36.57 1.59
C ASP A 98 21.82 -36.09 0.54
N THR A 99 20.99 -37.00 0.02
CA THR A 99 19.89 -36.68 -0.89
C THR A 99 18.69 -36.18 -0.12
N THR A 100 18.71 -34.89 0.26
CA THR A 100 17.48 -34.16 0.60
C THR A 100 17.49 -32.81 -0.13
N LEU A 101 16.55 -32.65 -1.05
CA LEU A 101 16.39 -31.43 -1.84
C LEU A 101 15.53 -30.45 -1.03
N GLU A 102 16.13 -29.42 -0.41
CA GLU A 102 15.35 -28.31 0.15
C GLU A 102 15.02 -27.31 -0.95
N LEU A 103 13.73 -27.21 -1.31
CA LEU A 103 13.21 -26.09 -2.08
C LEU A 103 13.17 -24.86 -1.16
N ARG A 104 14.21 -24.01 -1.21
CA ARG A 104 14.12 -22.66 -0.67
C ARG A 104 13.47 -21.76 -1.69
N THR A 105 12.23 -21.33 -1.41
CA THR A 105 11.61 -20.23 -2.11
C THR A 105 12.27 -18.92 -1.66
N GLN A 106 13.34 -18.51 -2.33
CA GLN A 106 13.69 -17.09 -2.31
C GLN A 106 12.62 -16.36 -3.13
N SER A 107 11.78 -15.59 -2.45
CA SER A 107 10.86 -14.67 -3.11
C SER A 107 11.68 -13.55 -3.74
N PHE A 108 12.21 -13.79 -4.93
CA PHE A 108 12.53 -12.69 -5.82
C PHE A 108 11.19 -12.05 -6.20
N ARG A 109 10.85 -10.95 -5.52
CA ARG A 109 9.83 -10.02 -6.02
C ARG A 109 10.30 -9.64 -7.43
N THR A 110 9.64 -10.19 -8.44
CA THR A 110 9.69 -9.61 -9.77
C THR A 110 9.27 -8.16 -9.57
N PRO A 111 10.02 -7.17 -10.10
CA PRO A 111 9.54 -5.81 -10.14
C PRO A 111 8.15 -5.88 -10.77
N ARG A 112 7.13 -5.40 -10.05
CA ARG A 112 5.86 -5.05 -10.69
C ARG A 112 6.23 -3.95 -11.69
N THR A 113 6.58 -4.34 -12.91
CA THR A 113 6.48 -3.44 -14.05
C THR A 113 5.07 -2.90 -13.97
N ALA A 114 4.96 -1.57 -13.87
CA ALA A 114 3.71 -0.86 -13.75
C ALA A 114 2.76 -1.34 -14.86
N GLN A 115 1.90 -2.31 -14.53
CA GLN A 115 0.62 -2.41 -15.19
C GLN A 115 0.02 -1.04 -14.93
N HIS A 116 -0.02 -0.21 -15.96
CA HIS A 116 -0.89 0.95 -15.96
C HIS A 116 -2.20 0.49 -15.33
N LYS A 117 -2.66 1.22 -14.32
CA LYS A 117 -3.89 0.94 -13.57
C LYS A 117 -5.07 1.13 -14.55
N MET A 118 -5.23 0.18 -15.46
CA MET A 118 -6.05 0.34 -16.66
C MET A 118 -7.49 0.39 -16.21
N ALA A 119 -8.13 1.54 -16.43
CA ALA A 119 -9.57 1.61 -16.40
C ALA A 119 -10.11 0.62 -17.45
N GLY A 120 -10.98 -0.28 -17.01
CA GLY A 120 -11.49 -1.41 -17.79
C GLY A 120 -13.00 -1.33 -17.99
N ARG A 121 -13.61 -2.49 -18.30
CA ARG A 121 -15.05 -2.63 -18.52
C ARG A 121 -15.85 -2.08 -17.33
N VAL A 122 -16.89 -1.31 -17.63
CA VAL A 122 -17.86 -0.81 -16.65
C VAL A 122 -18.63 -1.97 -16.02
N ARG A 123 -18.51 -2.12 -14.70
CA ARG A 123 -19.16 -3.17 -13.89
C ARG A 123 -20.51 -2.71 -13.34
N HIS A 124 -20.64 -1.44 -13.02
CA HIS A 124 -21.93 -0.84 -12.65
C HIS A 124 -22.41 0.07 -13.78
N PRO A 125 -23.54 -0.26 -14.45
CA PRO A 125 -24.05 0.51 -15.57
C PRO A 125 -24.21 2.00 -15.23
N ILE A 126 -23.86 2.85 -16.20
CA ILE A 126 -24.07 4.30 -16.17
C ILE A 126 -24.94 4.64 -17.37
N ASP A 127 -26.01 5.39 -17.16
CA ASP A 127 -26.71 6.04 -18.28
C ASP A 127 -25.83 7.16 -18.81
N GLN A 128 -25.03 6.82 -19.82
CA GLN A 128 -24.06 7.73 -20.42
C GLN A 128 -24.75 8.94 -21.05
N GLN A 129 -25.91 8.77 -21.69
CA GLN A 129 -26.59 9.89 -22.35
C GLN A 129 -27.15 10.88 -21.31
N ALA A 130 -27.68 10.39 -20.19
CA ALA A 130 -28.10 11.24 -19.09
C ALA A 130 -26.92 12.01 -18.46
N LEU A 131 -25.78 11.34 -18.28
CA LEU A 131 -24.55 11.95 -17.77
C LEU A 131 -24.02 13.03 -18.73
N GLU A 132 -24.00 12.77 -20.04
CA GLU A 132 -23.56 13.72 -21.07
C GLU A 132 -24.44 14.98 -21.09
N ARG A 133 -25.77 14.82 -21.07
CA ARG A 133 -26.72 15.96 -20.96
C ARG A 133 -26.49 16.78 -19.69
N TYR A 134 -26.22 16.13 -18.57
CA TYR A 134 -25.90 16.82 -17.32
C TYR A 134 -24.59 17.61 -17.44
N ILE A 135 -23.55 17.01 -18.02
CA ILE A 135 -22.24 17.64 -18.18
C ILE A 135 -22.30 18.85 -19.11
N GLU A 136 -22.97 18.75 -20.25
CA GLU A 136 -23.12 19.87 -21.20
C GLU A 136 -23.74 21.11 -20.54
N LYS A 137 -24.69 20.88 -19.62
CA LYS A 137 -25.39 21.96 -18.89
C LYS A 137 -24.59 22.51 -17.72
N ASN A 138 -23.93 21.65 -16.94
CA ASN A 138 -23.40 22.03 -15.63
C ASN A 138 -21.86 22.13 -15.58
N VAL A 139 -21.16 21.50 -16.52
CA VAL A 139 -19.69 21.43 -16.55
C VAL A 139 -19.17 21.68 -17.97
N PRO A 140 -19.36 22.90 -18.52
CA PRO A 140 -19.03 23.21 -19.92
C PRO A 140 -17.53 23.04 -20.26
N GLN A 141 -16.66 22.87 -19.27
CA GLN A 141 -15.25 22.57 -19.43
C GLN A 141 -14.98 21.15 -19.94
N ILE A 142 -15.92 20.20 -19.74
CA ILE A 142 -15.82 18.82 -20.20
C ILE A 142 -16.62 18.69 -21.51
N LYS A 143 -16.00 18.17 -22.57
CA LYS A 143 -16.63 18.10 -23.90
C LYS A 143 -17.17 16.71 -24.21
N THR A 144 -18.46 16.63 -24.54
CA THR A 144 -19.12 15.41 -25.00
C THR A 144 -18.83 15.15 -26.50
N PRO A 145 -18.92 13.89 -26.99
CA PRO A 145 -19.24 12.65 -26.27
C PRO A 145 -18.12 12.17 -25.34
N LEU A 146 -18.45 11.28 -24.40
CA LEU A 146 -17.51 10.71 -23.43
C LEU A 146 -17.12 9.27 -23.76
N GLU A 147 -15.88 8.89 -23.47
CA GLU A 147 -15.49 7.50 -23.24
C GLU A 147 -15.48 7.24 -21.73
N ILE A 148 -16.21 6.21 -21.27
CA ILE A 148 -16.28 5.85 -19.84
C ILE A 148 -15.61 4.50 -19.61
N LYS A 149 -14.62 4.50 -18.70
CA LYS A 149 -13.97 3.27 -18.20
C LYS A 149 -14.04 3.25 -16.69
N GLN A 150 -14.14 2.07 -16.08
CA GLN A 150 -14.14 1.95 -14.62
C GLN A 150 -12.76 1.52 -14.11
N PHE A 151 -12.25 2.17 -13.07
CA PHE A 151 -11.02 1.70 -12.43
C PHE A 151 -11.23 0.32 -11.80
N GLY A 152 -10.22 -0.56 -11.92
CA GLY A 152 -10.26 -1.92 -11.39
C GLY A 152 -10.29 -1.98 -9.86
N PHE A 153 -9.75 -0.95 -9.20
CA PHE A 153 -9.54 -0.85 -7.75
C PHE A 153 -10.26 0.39 -7.19
N GLY A 154 -10.60 0.36 -5.89
CA GLY A 154 -11.52 1.31 -5.23
C GLY A 154 -12.78 0.57 -4.75
N GLN A 155 -12.68 -0.06 -3.57
CA GLN A 155 -13.69 -1.01 -3.08
C GLN A 155 -14.92 -0.32 -2.48
N SER A 156 -14.79 0.91 -1.97
CA SER A 156 -15.87 1.62 -1.27
C SER A 156 -16.81 2.36 -2.23
N ASN A 157 -16.28 3.27 -3.05
CA ASN A 157 -17.06 4.11 -3.96
C ASN A 157 -16.64 3.86 -5.43
N PRO A 158 -17.55 3.41 -6.32
CA PRO A 158 -17.25 3.24 -7.73
C PRO A 158 -16.58 4.47 -8.36
N THR A 159 -15.41 4.26 -8.95
CA THR A 159 -14.59 5.32 -9.56
C THR A 159 -14.39 5.03 -11.05
N TYR A 160 -14.56 6.06 -11.88
CA TYR A 160 -14.56 5.98 -13.33
C TYR A 160 -13.61 7.01 -13.92
N GLN A 161 -12.90 6.62 -14.98
CA GLN A 161 -12.22 7.54 -15.87
C GLN A 161 -13.20 7.99 -16.94
N LEU A 162 -13.34 9.30 -17.10
CA LEU A 162 -14.04 9.91 -18.23
C LEU A 162 -12.98 10.49 -19.17
N THR A 163 -13.00 10.10 -20.45
CA THR A 163 -12.21 10.76 -21.49
C THR A 163 -13.18 11.58 -22.34
N ASP A 164 -12.93 12.87 -22.46
CA ASP A 164 -13.79 13.79 -23.20
C ASP A 164 -13.44 13.82 -24.70
N ALA A 165 -14.25 14.51 -25.51
CA ALA A 165 -14.05 14.61 -26.96
C ALA A 165 -12.73 15.30 -27.37
N THR A 166 -12.08 16.01 -26.46
CA THR A 166 -10.75 16.63 -26.66
C THR A 166 -9.60 15.75 -26.16
N ASN A 167 -9.90 14.50 -25.78
CA ASN A 167 -8.97 13.55 -25.19
C ASN A 167 -8.43 13.97 -23.80
N LYS A 168 -9.13 14.89 -23.11
CA LYS A 168 -8.84 15.22 -21.71
C LYS A 168 -9.47 14.18 -20.79
N ARG A 169 -8.76 13.85 -19.71
CA ARG A 169 -9.21 12.86 -18.73
C ARG A 169 -9.75 13.55 -17.48
N PHE A 170 -10.79 12.95 -16.92
CA PHE A 170 -11.43 13.33 -15.66
C PHE A 170 -11.73 12.08 -14.85
N VAL A 171 -12.04 12.26 -13.57
CA VAL A 171 -12.44 11.18 -12.68
C VAL A 171 -13.84 11.45 -12.17
N MET A 172 -14.74 10.48 -12.33
CA MET A 172 -16.05 10.49 -11.68
C MET A 172 -16.05 9.50 -10.52
N ARG A 173 -16.48 9.93 -9.35
CA ARG A 173 -16.62 9.08 -8.17
C ARG A 173 -18.08 9.13 -7.71
N LYS A 174 -18.68 7.95 -7.53
CA LYS A 174 -20.12 7.76 -7.34
C LYS A 174 -20.37 6.91 -6.09
N LYS A 175 -21.51 7.10 -5.44
CA LYS A 175 -21.97 6.18 -4.38
C LYS A 175 -22.17 4.76 -4.93
N PRO A 176 -21.94 3.70 -4.14
CA PRO A 176 -22.31 2.36 -4.56
C PRO A 176 -23.83 2.25 -4.72
N PRO A 177 -24.32 1.45 -5.68
CA PRO A 177 -25.75 1.25 -5.88
C PRO A 177 -26.39 0.48 -4.72
N GLY A 178 -27.71 0.65 -4.54
CA GLY A 178 -28.50 -0.10 -3.56
C GLY A 178 -28.62 0.58 -2.19
N LYS A 179 -29.26 -0.12 -1.24
CA LYS A 179 -29.50 0.41 0.11
C LYS A 179 -28.19 0.37 0.90
N LEU A 180 -27.64 1.54 1.21
CA LEU A 180 -26.42 1.67 1.99
C LEU A 180 -26.62 1.12 3.42
N LEU A 181 -25.64 0.35 3.90
CA LEU A 181 -25.65 -0.29 5.22
C LEU A 181 -25.72 0.71 6.39
N SER A 182 -25.24 1.94 6.19
CA SER A 182 -25.41 3.02 7.15
C SER A 182 -25.54 4.37 6.44
N LYS A 183 -26.27 5.30 7.05
CA LYS A 183 -26.34 6.71 6.60
C LYS A 183 -24.99 7.46 6.72
N ALA A 184 -24.00 6.86 7.39
CA ALA A 184 -22.69 7.45 7.63
C ALA A 184 -21.65 7.04 6.57
N ALA A 185 -21.84 5.90 5.90
CA ALA A 185 -20.93 5.38 4.90
C ALA A 185 -21.15 6.03 3.51
N HIS A 186 -20.11 6.01 2.68
CA HIS A 186 -20.17 6.38 1.25
C HIS A 186 -20.70 7.79 0.97
N LYS A 187 -20.29 8.78 1.78
CA LYS A 187 -20.68 10.18 1.58
C LYS A 187 -19.77 10.88 0.57
N VAL A 188 -19.97 10.61 -0.71
CA VAL A 188 -19.22 11.26 -1.80
C VAL A 188 -19.38 12.79 -1.79
N GLU A 189 -20.50 13.30 -1.26
CA GLU A 189 -20.71 14.74 -1.05
C GLU A 189 -19.70 15.34 -0.07
N ARG A 190 -19.34 14.57 0.97
CA ARG A 190 -18.38 14.98 1.98
C ARG A 190 -16.97 15.01 1.41
N GLU A 191 -16.61 14.01 0.59
CA GLU A 191 -15.35 13.99 -0.18
C GLU A 191 -15.26 15.21 -1.09
N HIS A 192 -16.29 15.47 -1.91
CA HIS A 192 -16.35 16.66 -2.75
C HIS A 192 -16.21 17.95 -1.94
N ARG A 193 -16.92 18.07 -0.81
CA ARG A 193 -16.90 19.27 0.02
C ARG A 193 -15.49 19.62 0.52
N ILE A 194 -14.70 18.64 0.98
CA ILE A 194 -13.34 18.91 1.45
C ILE A 194 -12.37 19.18 0.30
N ILE A 195 -12.47 18.43 -0.81
CA ILE A 195 -11.64 18.65 -1.99
C ILE A 195 -11.86 20.09 -2.51
N HIS A 196 -13.12 20.47 -2.71
CA HIS A 196 -13.49 21.79 -3.21
C HIS A 196 -13.05 22.92 -2.26
N ALA A 197 -13.22 22.72 -0.95
CA ALA A 197 -12.81 23.71 0.06
C ALA A 197 -11.29 23.92 0.13
N LEU A 198 -10.49 22.90 -0.23
CA LEU A 198 -9.03 22.97 -0.19
C LEU A 198 -8.41 23.53 -1.47
N GLU A 199 -9.14 23.62 -2.58
CA GLU A 199 -8.66 24.19 -3.86
C GLU A 199 -7.94 25.55 -3.75
N PRO A 200 -8.39 26.53 -2.94
CA PRO A 200 -7.69 27.82 -2.83
C PRO A 200 -6.47 27.80 -1.90
N THR A 201 -6.13 26.65 -1.31
CA THR A 201 -5.01 26.51 -0.36
C THR A 201 -3.75 25.97 -1.05
N ASP A 202 -2.65 25.85 -0.30
CA ASP A 202 -1.44 25.18 -0.80
C ASP A 202 -1.43 23.66 -0.59
N VAL A 203 -2.58 23.08 -0.18
CA VAL A 203 -2.79 21.64 -0.09
C VAL A 203 -3.10 21.09 -1.48
N PRO A 204 -2.29 20.17 -2.03
CA PRO A 204 -2.52 19.62 -3.35
C PRO A 204 -3.74 18.71 -3.34
N VAL A 205 -4.81 19.14 -4.01
CA VAL A 205 -6.05 18.38 -4.24
C VAL A 205 -6.43 18.47 -5.73
N PRO A 206 -7.08 17.45 -6.30
CA PRO A 206 -7.62 17.57 -7.66
C PRO A 206 -8.69 18.66 -7.68
N LYS A 207 -8.77 19.43 -8.77
CA LYS A 207 -9.89 20.36 -8.96
C LYS A 207 -11.23 19.62 -8.96
N ALA A 208 -12.20 20.06 -8.17
CA ALA A 208 -13.58 19.57 -8.24
C ALA A 208 -14.36 20.34 -9.31
N TYR A 209 -14.96 19.62 -10.26
CA TYR A 209 -15.73 20.21 -11.35
C TYR A 209 -17.21 20.35 -11.02
N CYS A 210 -17.79 19.32 -10.39
CA CYS A 210 -19.19 19.37 -9.94
C CYS A 210 -19.49 18.31 -8.89
N LEU A 211 -20.54 18.56 -8.11
CA LEU A 211 -21.29 17.56 -7.35
C LEU A 211 -22.71 17.47 -7.93
N CYS A 212 -23.20 16.25 -8.15
CA CYS A 212 -24.58 15.97 -8.53
C CYS A 212 -25.21 15.08 -7.47
N GLU A 213 -26.24 15.57 -6.78
CA GLU A 213 -27.05 14.80 -5.82
C GLU A 213 -28.36 14.29 -6.44
N ASP A 214 -28.64 14.64 -7.70
CA ASP A 214 -29.81 14.16 -8.43
C ASP A 214 -29.58 12.71 -8.91
N GLU A 215 -30.16 11.78 -8.16
CA GLU A 215 -30.07 10.34 -8.44
C GLU A 215 -30.69 9.96 -9.80
N SER A 216 -31.53 10.81 -10.40
CA SER A 216 -32.11 10.54 -11.72
C SER A 216 -31.08 10.56 -12.87
N VAL A 217 -29.90 11.14 -12.65
CA VAL A 217 -28.86 11.26 -13.69
C VAL A 217 -28.11 9.95 -13.91
N VAL A 218 -27.54 9.35 -12.85
CA VAL A 218 -26.75 8.09 -12.94
C VAL A 218 -27.09 7.05 -11.86
N GLY A 219 -28.25 7.21 -11.21
CA GLY A 219 -28.80 6.30 -10.22
C GLY A 219 -28.38 6.56 -8.77
N THR A 220 -27.33 7.34 -8.54
CA THR A 220 -26.92 7.81 -7.20
C THR A 220 -26.13 9.12 -7.33
N ALA A 221 -25.92 9.81 -6.21
CA ALA A 221 -25.02 10.96 -6.17
C ALA A 221 -23.59 10.64 -6.66
N PHE A 222 -22.96 11.60 -7.33
CA PHE A 222 -21.60 11.53 -7.84
C PHE A 222 -20.95 12.91 -7.89
N TYR A 223 -19.62 12.93 -7.96
CA TYR A 223 -18.88 14.15 -8.29
C TYR A 223 -17.84 13.88 -9.37
N ILE A 224 -17.45 14.92 -10.10
CA ILE A 224 -16.39 14.86 -11.12
C ILE A 224 -15.23 15.73 -10.65
N MET A 225 -14.01 15.21 -10.79
CA MET A 225 -12.77 15.90 -10.45
C MET A 225 -11.72 15.73 -11.56
N GLU A 226 -10.65 16.51 -11.44
CA GLU A 226 -9.48 16.43 -12.29
C GLU A 226 -8.84 15.04 -12.27
N PHE A 227 -8.42 14.56 -13.43
CA PHE A 227 -7.51 13.43 -13.51
C PHE A 227 -6.07 13.91 -13.30
N LEU A 228 -5.48 13.56 -12.16
CA LEU A 228 -4.09 13.88 -11.86
C LEU A 228 -3.17 12.86 -12.54
N ASP A 229 -2.49 13.30 -13.58
CA ASP A 229 -1.60 12.47 -14.37
C ASP A 229 -0.20 12.39 -13.74
N GLY A 230 -0.05 11.52 -12.74
CA GLY A 230 1.18 11.36 -11.96
C GLY A 230 1.51 9.91 -11.58
N ARG A 231 2.49 9.75 -10.69
CA ARG A 231 2.95 8.46 -10.14
C ARG A 231 2.18 8.14 -8.87
N ILE A 232 1.69 6.91 -8.76
CA ILE A 232 1.20 6.36 -7.48
C ILE A 232 2.21 5.29 -7.07
N LEU A 233 2.92 5.54 -5.97
CA LEU A 233 3.90 4.61 -5.41
C LEU A 233 3.16 3.72 -4.41
N GLU A 234 2.97 2.44 -4.75
CA GLU A 234 2.15 1.54 -3.93
C GLU A 234 2.88 1.03 -2.69
N ASP A 235 4.17 0.72 -2.84
CA ASP A 235 5.02 0.32 -1.72
C ASP A 235 5.70 1.57 -1.15
N ALA A 236 5.47 1.84 0.12
CA ALA A 236 6.01 3.02 0.81
C ALA A 236 7.56 2.98 0.91
N ALA A 237 8.19 1.81 0.73
CA ALA A 237 9.65 1.69 0.61
C ALA A 237 10.17 2.17 -0.76
N MET A 238 9.27 2.39 -1.72
CA MET A 238 9.53 2.91 -3.06
C MET A 238 10.65 2.15 -3.81
N PRO A 239 10.61 0.80 -3.91
CA PRO A 239 11.65 0.02 -4.57
C PRO A 239 11.83 0.36 -6.06
N GLU A 240 10.81 0.92 -6.71
CA GLU A 240 10.86 1.40 -8.09
C GLU A 240 11.65 2.70 -8.27
N VAL A 241 11.96 3.42 -7.18
CA VAL A 241 12.72 4.68 -7.21
C VAL A 241 14.19 4.38 -6.98
N ALA A 242 14.98 4.40 -8.06
CA ALA A 242 16.39 4.01 -8.02
C ALA A 242 17.23 4.93 -7.11
N SER A 243 17.08 6.25 -7.21
CA SER A 243 17.88 7.21 -6.44
C SER A 243 17.45 7.24 -4.97
N PRO A 244 18.39 7.02 -4.02
CA PRO A 244 18.16 7.26 -2.59
C PRO A 244 17.76 8.71 -2.29
N GLU A 245 18.36 9.67 -2.99
CA GLU A 245 18.08 11.10 -2.82
C GLU A 245 16.65 11.45 -3.27
N GLU A 246 16.19 10.87 -4.39
CA GLU A 246 14.82 11.04 -4.86
C GLU A 246 13.82 10.43 -3.86
N ARG A 247 14.08 9.22 -3.33
CA ARG A 247 13.23 8.60 -2.28
C ARG A 247 13.10 9.50 -1.07
N LYS A 248 14.22 10.06 -0.59
CA LYS A 248 14.21 10.99 0.55
C LYS A 248 13.41 12.25 0.22
N ALA A 249 13.57 12.79 -0.98
CA ALA A 249 12.83 13.97 -1.43
C ALA A 249 11.32 13.71 -1.56
N LEU A 250 10.91 12.53 -2.04
CA LEU A 250 9.50 12.12 -2.13
C LEU A 250 8.86 12.00 -0.75
N TRP A 251 9.53 11.35 0.21
CA TRP A 251 9.08 11.29 1.59
C TRP A 251 9.01 12.66 2.25
N LYS A 252 9.98 13.54 1.98
CA LYS A 252 9.93 14.92 2.43
C LYS A 252 8.72 15.65 1.85
N ALA A 253 8.47 15.53 0.55
CA ALA A 253 7.31 16.15 -0.10
C ALA A 253 5.97 15.66 0.47
N ALA A 254 5.83 14.36 0.74
CA ALA A 254 4.68 13.80 1.43
C ALA A 254 4.53 14.38 2.85
N THR A 255 5.61 14.43 3.61
CA THR A 255 5.61 14.99 4.98
C THR A 255 5.17 16.46 4.99
N LEU A 256 5.73 17.29 4.10
CA LEU A 256 5.37 18.70 3.99
C LEU A 256 3.91 18.86 3.56
N THR A 257 3.42 18.00 2.65
CA THR A 257 2.01 18.00 2.22
C THR A 257 1.06 17.71 3.38
N LEU A 258 1.39 16.76 4.24
CA LEU A 258 0.61 16.47 5.45
C LEU A 258 0.59 17.67 6.40
N ALA A 259 1.75 18.29 6.64
CA ALA A 259 1.83 19.47 7.49
C ALA A 259 0.96 20.60 6.92
N LYS A 260 1.03 20.89 5.62
CA LYS A 260 0.20 21.89 4.94
C LYS A 260 -1.29 21.66 5.18
N LEU A 261 -1.77 20.42 5.05
CA LEU A 261 -3.16 20.07 5.39
C LEU A 261 -3.51 20.45 6.83
N HIS A 262 -2.65 20.10 7.79
CA HIS A 262 -2.89 20.36 9.20
C HIS A 262 -2.79 21.84 9.60
N ARG A 263 -2.18 22.70 8.78
CA ARG A 263 -2.18 24.16 9.01
C ARG A 263 -3.50 24.83 8.65
N VAL A 264 -4.29 24.22 7.77
CA VAL A 264 -5.56 24.80 7.31
C VAL A 264 -6.56 24.77 8.46
N ALA A 265 -6.99 25.95 8.91
CA ALA A 265 -8.08 26.06 9.86
C ALA A 265 -9.40 25.73 9.14
N PRO A 266 -10.25 24.82 9.67
CA PRO A 266 -11.51 24.48 9.03
C PRO A 266 -12.40 25.70 8.73
N GLU A 267 -12.35 26.74 9.56
CA GLU A 267 -13.15 27.96 9.41
C GLU A 267 -12.75 28.77 8.17
N ASP A 268 -11.45 28.82 7.86
CA ASP A 268 -10.90 29.64 6.76
C ASP A 268 -11.33 29.12 5.38
N VAL A 269 -11.74 27.85 5.32
CA VAL A 269 -12.17 27.16 4.09
C VAL A 269 -13.64 26.72 4.13
N GLY A 270 -14.46 27.26 5.03
CA GLY A 270 -15.90 26.95 5.09
C GLY A 270 -16.24 25.53 5.59
N LEU A 271 -15.33 24.92 6.33
CA LEU A 271 -15.42 23.58 6.92
C LEU A 271 -15.63 23.61 8.45
N GLN A 272 -16.10 24.71 9.01
CA GLN A 272 -16.38 24.87 10.45
C GLN A 272 -17.37 23.83 11.02
N THR A 273 -18.23 23.26 10.17
CA THR A 273 -19.19 22.19 10.52
C THR A 273 -18.78 20.80 10.03
N PHE A 274 -17.55 20.66 9.51
CA PHE A 274 -17.08 19.41 8.91
C PHE A 274 -16.85 18.30 9.96
N GLY A 275 -16.48 18.67 11.19
CA GLY A 275 -16.32 17.74 12.29
C GLY A 275 -16.37 18.47 13.64
N LYS A 276 -16.20 17.72 14.73
CA LYS A 276 -16.13 18.31 16.09
C LYS A 276 -14.70 18.77 16.39
N LYS A 277 -14.55 20.03 16.81
CA LYS A 277 -13.26 20.72 17.01
C LYS A 277 -12.38 20.17 18.15
N SER A 278 -12.98 19.55 19.16
CA SER A 278 -12.28 19.11 20.38
C SER A 278 -12.69 17.71 20.77
N GLY A 279 -11.88 17.03 21.58
CA GLY A 279 -12.15 15.70 22.12
C GLY A 279 -12.05 14.59 21.06
N PHE A 280 -11.11 14.71 20.12
CA PHE A 280 -10.95 13.73 19.04
C PHE A 280 -10.66 12.33 19.60
N TYR A 281 -9.66 12.20 20.48
CA TYR A 281 -9.26 10.91 21.01
C TYR A 281 -10.34 10.26 21.88
N ASP A 282 -11.09 11.02 22.68
CA ASP A 282 -12.22 10.45 23.43
C ASP A 282 -13.25 9.79 22.53
N ARG A 283 -13.60 10.47 21.44
CA ARG A 283 -14.55 9.93 20.46
C ARG A 283 -13.99 8.68 19.77
N GLN A 284 -12.71 8.71 19.42
CA GLN A 284 -12.06 7.56 18.79
C GLN A 284 -12.00 6.38 19.76
N ILE A 285 -11.60 6.59 21.02
CA ILE A 285 -11.58 5.56 22.06
C ILE A 285 -12.98 4.97 22.24
N GLN A 286 -14.01 5.79 22.38
CA GLN A 286 -15.39 5.32 22.51
C GLN A 286 -15.82 4.50 21.29
N THR A 287 -15.55 5.02 20.08
CA THR A 287 -15.93 4.39 18.82
C THR A 287 -15.25 3.03 18.65
N TRP A 288 -13.92 2.96 18.81
CA TRP A 288 -13.17 1.72 18.69
C TRP A 288 -13.50 0.73 19.82
N THR A 289 -13.80 1.22 21.03
CA THR A 289 -14.30 0.35 22.10
C THR A 289 -15.61 -0.33 21.72
N THR A 290 -16.57 0.42 21.18
CA THR A 290 -17.86 -0.14 20.72
C THR A 290 -17.68 -1.09 19.55
N ILE A 291 -16.86 -0.71 18.56
CA ILE A 291 -16.60 -1.53 17.36
C ILE A 291 -15.94 -2.86 17.76
N CYS A 292 -14.85 -2.83 18.52
CA CYS A 292 -14.12 -4.03 18.94
C CYS A 292 -14.99 -4.96 19.79
N LYS A 293 -15.77 -4.44 20.75
CA LYS A 293 -16.71 -5.25 21.54
C LYS A 293 -17.76 -5.93 20.67
N SER A 294 -18.33 -5.21 19.70
CA SER A 294 -19.31 -5.77 18.77
C SER A 294 -18.70 -6.85 17.87
N GLN A 295 -17.46 -6.67 17.42
CA GLN A 295 -16.76 -7.60 16.54
C GLN A 295 -16.28 -8.84 17.29
N ALA A 296 -15.80 -8.69 18.53
CA ALA A 296 -15.43 -9.79 19.41
C ALA A 296 -16.61 -10.74 19.66
N ALA A 297 -17.83 -10.20 19.72
CA ALA A 297 -19.06 -10.98 19.91
C ALA A 297 -19.54 -11.72 18.65
N ALA A 298 -18.98 -11.44 17.47
CA ALA A 298 -19.33 -12.18 16.25
C ALA A 298 -18.91 -13.64 16.40
N VAL A 299 -19.80 -14.54 15.96
CA VAL A 299 -19.60 -15.99 15.99
C VAL A 299 -19.23 -16.46 14.59
N ASP A 300 -18.19 -17.27 14.52
CA ASP A 300 -17.74 -17.94 13.32
C ASP A 300 -18.71 -19.08 12.96
N LEU A 301 -19.23 -19.03 11.73
CA LEU A 301 -20.27 -19.96 11.27
C LEU A 301 -19.74 -21.39 11.06
N GLU A 302 -18.43 -21.56 10.89
CA GLU A 302 -17.80 -22.86 10.64
C GLU A 302 -17.44 -23.55 11.96
N THR A 303 -16.83 -22.81 12.89
CA THR A 303 -16.32 -23.34 14.17
C THR A 303 -17.32 -23.21 15.32
N GLY A 304 -18.27 -22.29 15.23
CA GLY A 304 -19.19 -21.94 16.32
C GLY A 304 -18.54 -21.11 17.43
N GLU A 305 -17.27 -20.74 17.29
CA GLU A 305 -16.53 -19.95 18.28
C GLU A 305 -16.69 -18.45 18.04
N LYS A 306 -16.54 -17.66 19.12
CA LYS A 306 -16.48 -16.19 18.98
C LYS A 306 -15.13 -15.77 18.41
N VAL A 307 -15.12 -14.69 17.63
CA VAL A 307 -13.87 -14.04 17.16
C VAL A 307 -12.94 -13.68 18.32
N GLY A 308 -13.54 -13.32 19.46
CA GLY A 308 -12.83 -13.03 20.72
C GLY A 308 -12.32 -11.61 20.81
N ASP A 309 -11.99 -11.20 22.04
CA ASP A 309 -11.37 -9.91 22.32
C ASP A 309 -9.95 -9.83 21.76
N LEU A 310 -9.49 -8.61 21.50
CA LEU A 310 -8.07 -8.38 21.23
C LEU A 310 -7.26 -8.60 22.52
N PRO A 311 -6.02 -9.12 22.43
CA PRO A 311 -5.09 -9.13 23.55
C PRO A 311 -4.98 -7.74 24.21
N HIS A 312 -4.94 -7.70 25.55
CA HIS A 312 -4.82 -6.48 26.36
C HIS A 312 -5.88 -5.39 26.09
N PHE A 313 -7.04 -5.74 25.52
CA PHE A 313 -8.05 -4.78 25.12
C PHE A 313 -8.53 -3.89 26.28
N GLY A 314 -8.84 -4.49 27.44
CA GLY A 314 -9.34 -3.76 28.60
C GLY A 314 -8.30 -2.78 29.14
N GLU A 315 -7.04 -3.23 29.22
CA GLU A 315 -5.90 -2.46 29.73
C GLU A 315 -5.55 -1.31 28.78
N MET A 316 -5.55 -1.54 27.46
CA MET A 316 -5.36 -0.49 26.45
C MET A 316 -6.47 0.56 26.52
N VAL A 317 -7.74 0.14 26.58
CA VAL A 317 -8.87 1.09 26.69
C VAL A 317 -8.76 1.91 27.97
N ALA A 318 -8.40 1.30 29.11
CA ALA A 318 -8.18 2.01 30.36
C ALA A 318 -7.03 3.01 30.25
N PHE A 319 -5.89 2.61 29.66
CA PHE A 319 -4.74 3.48 29.44
C PHE A 319 -5.07 4.70 28.58
N PHE A 320 -5.70 4.51 27.41
CA PHE A 320 -6.03 5.59 26.50
C PHE A 320 -7.13 6.51 27.06
N SER A 321 -8.02 5.98 27.90
CA SER A 321 -9.09 6.77 28.55
C SER A 321 -8.58 7.67 29.68
N ASP A 322 -7.36 7.46 30.19
CA ASP A 322 -6.79 8.32 31.21
C ASP A 322 -6.40 9.68 30.63
N LYS A 323 -7.14 10.71 31.06
CA LYS A 323 -6.95 12.10 30.63
C LYS A 323 -5.57 12.67 30.92
N SER A 324 -4.91 12.22 31.97
CA SER A 324 -3.56 12.66 32.31
C SER A 324 -2.50 12.15 31.32
N ARG A 325 -2.83 11.12 30.54
CA ARG A 325 -1.93 10.49 29.56
C ARG A 325 -2.24 10.86 28.12
N GLN A 326 -3.41 11.42 27.84
CA GLN A 326 -3.78 11.81 26.48
C GLN A 326 -2.93 12.99 25.98
N PRO A 327 -2.58 13.03 24.68
CA PRO A 327 -2.05 14.21 24.03
C PRO A 327 -2.94 15.42 24.28
N LYS A 328 -2.34 16.61 24.32
CA LYS A 328 -3.13 17.84 24.46
C LYS A 328 -4.09 17.97 23.29
N ASP A 329 -5.36 18.21 23.57
CA ASP A 329 -6.40 18.25 22.54
C ASP A 329 -6.12 19.31 21.46
N ARG A 330 -6.32 18.91 20.20
CA ARG A 330 -6.07 19.69 18.98
C ARG A 330 -7.07 19.26 17.92
N GLY A 331 -7.58 20.23 17.16
CA GLY A 331 -8.52 20.00 16.07
C GLY A 331 -8.07 20.67 14.79
N THR A 332 -7.52 19.90 13.86
CA THR A 332 -7.21 20.32 12.49
C THR A 332 -8.09 19.55 11.51
N LEU A 333 -8.10 19.93 10.23
CA LEU A 333 -8.48 18.97 9.20
C LEU A 333 -7.51 17.79 9.26
N ILE A 334 -8.04 16.57 9.18
CA ILE A 334 -7.28 15.34 9.02
C ILE A 334 -7.85 14.56 7.85
N HIS A 335 -6.97 13.89 7.11
CA HIS A 335 -7.30 12.97 6.04
C HIS A 335 -7.94 11.69 6.58
N GLY A 336 -7.43 11.15 7.69
CA GLY A 336 -7.91 9.94 8.37
C GLY A 336 -7.30 8.63 7.85
N ASP A 337 -6.81 8.63 6.61
CA ASP A 337 -6.06 7.53 5.99
C ASP A 337 -4.87 8.06 5.17
N TYR A 338 -4.08 8.97 5.75
CA TYR A 338 -2.93 9.55 5.06
C TYR A 338 -1.78 8.55 4.97
N LYS A 339 -1.37 8.19 3.74
CA LYS A 339 -0.31 7.21 3.44
C LYS A 339 0.19 7.37 1.99
N ILE A 340 1.37 6.83 1.69
CA ILE A 340 2.08 7.06 0.41
C ILE A 340 1.26 6.66 -0.83
N ASP A 341 0.53 5.54 -0.78
CA ASP A 341 -0.28 5.03 -1.88
C ASP A 341 -1.58 5.83 -2.12
N ASN A 342 -1.95 6.73 -1.20
CA ASN A 342 -3.02 7.71 -1.36
C ASN A 342 -2.50 9.06 -1.91
N LEU A 343 -1.21 9.16 -2.25
CA LEU A 343 -0.63 10.37 -2.85
C LEU A 343 -0.35 10.17 -4.33
N VAL A 344 -0.64 11.20 -5.12
CA VAL A 344 -0.18 11.30 -6.51
C VAL A 344 1.06 12.18 -6.52
N PHE A 345 2.19 11.60 -6.90
CA PHE A 345 3.44 12.34 -7.12
C PHE A 345 3.52 12.83 -8.56
N HIS A 346 4.24 13.92 -8.79
CA HIS A 346 4.53 14.38 -10.14
C HIS A 346 5.27 13.29 -10.95
N LYS A 347 5.07 13.26 -12.27
CA LYS A 347 5.64 12.23 -13.15
C LYS A 347 7.16 12.09 -13.04
N THR A 348 7.84 13.22 -12.86
CA THR A 348 9.31 13.31 -12.95
C THR A 348 9.94 14.09 -11.80
N GLU A 349 9.15 14.74 -10.95
CA GLU A 349 9.65 15.60 -9.87
C GLU A 349 9.25 15.02 -8.51
N PRO A 350 10.06 15.21 -7.46
CA PRO A 350 9.73 14.74 -6.11
C PRO A 350 8.78 15.71 -5.40
N ARG A 351 7.58 15.91 -5.95
CA ARG A 351 6.51 16.71 -5.33
C ARG A 351 5.16 16.00 -5.43
N VAL A 352 4.31 16.21 -4.43
CA VAL A 352 2.92 15.73 -4.44
C VAL A 352 2.07 16.68 -5.27
N ILE A 353 1.24 16.13 -6.15
CA ILE A 353 0.28 16.86 -6.98
C ILE A 353 -1.16 16.58 -6.60
N GLY A 354 -1.42 15.61 -5.72
CA GLY A 354 -2.74 15.43 -5.11
C GLY A 354 -2.76 14.43 -3.97
N ILE A 355 -3.65 14.68 -3.02
CA ILE A 355 -4.07 13.73 -1.99
C ILE A 355 -5.40 13.10 -2.45
N LEU A 356 -5.47 11.78 -2.45
CA LEU A 356 -6.64 11.00 -2.83
C LEU A 356 -7.30 10.36 -1.61
N ASP A 357 -8.54 9.92 -1.79
CA ASP A 357 -9.29 9.07 -0.84
C ASP A 357 -9.71 9.74 0.48
N TRP A 358 -10.47 10.83 0.34
CA TRP A 358 -10.95 11.67 1.45
C TRP A 358 -12.12 11.07 2.24
N GLU A 359 -12.46 9.79 2.08
CA GLU A 359 -13.68 9.19 2.65
C GLU A 359 -13.69 9.20 4.19
N MET A 360 -12.50 9.15 4.80
CA MET A 360 -12.31 9.15 6.25
C MET A 360 -12.09 10.54 6.86
N SER A 361 -12.07 11.58 6.02
CA SER A 361 -11.63 12.90 6.44
C SER A 361 -12.61 13.57 7.42
N THR A 362 -12.04 14.30 8.38
CA THR A 362 -12.79 14.97 9.43
C THR A 362 -11.98 16.08 10.11
N VAL A 363 -12.57 16.72 11.11
CA VAL A 363 -11.81 17.52 12.08
C VAL A 363 -11.37 16.58 13.20
N GLY A 364 -10.06 16.53 13.44
CA GLY A 364 -9.45 15.60 14.38
C GLY A 364 -8.04 16.00 14.80
N HIS A 365 -7.38 15.11 15.54
CA HIS A 365 -6.06 15.39 16.08
C HIS A 365 -4.97 15.09 15.03
N PRO A 366 -4.07 16.03 14.70
CA PRO A 366 -3.07 15.88 13.63
C PRO A 366 -2.10 14.71 13.86
N LEU A 367 -1.80 14.37 15.12
CA LEU A 367 -1.00 13.19 15.47
C LEU A 367 -1.59 11.88 14.91
N SER A 368 -2.92 11.79 14.73
CA SER A 368 -3.57 10.60 14.17
C SER A 368 -3.09 10.29 12.75
N ASP A 369 -3.07 11.31 11.88
CA ASP A 369 -2.58 11.14 10.50
C ASP A 369 -1.07 10.93 10.47
N LEU A 370 -0.30 11.65 11.30
CA LEU A 370 1.14 11.47 11.36
C LEU A 370 1.52 10.05 11.79
N CYS A 371 0.84 9.48 12.78
CA CYS A 371 1.08 8.10 13.20
C CYS A 371 0.60 7.07 12.16
N ASN A 372 -0.46 7.35 11.40
CA ASN A 372 -0.87 6.52 10.26
C ASN A 372 0.19 6.54 9.16
N PHE A 373 0.72 7.72 8.85
CA PHE A 373 1.78 7.92 7.87
C PHE A 373 3.08 7.19 8.25
N LEU A 374 3.38 7.13 9.54
CA LEU A 374 4.55 6.46 10.10
C LEU A 374 4.35 4.96 10.38
N HIS A 375 3.17 4.39 10.11
CA HIS A 375 2.90 2.97 10.35
C HIS A 375 3.98 2.02 9.81
N PRO A 376 4.48 2.17 8.57
CA PRO A 376 5.50 1.26 8.04
C PRO A 376 6.78 1.20 8.88
N TYR A 377 7.17 2.32 9.51
CA TYR A 377 8.33 2.37 10.39
C TYR A 377 8.08 1.61 11.70
N PHE A 378 6.90 1.76 12.28
CA PHE A 378 6.56 1.05 13.51
C PHE A 378 6.47 -0.45 13.26
N THR A 379 5.74 -0.87 12.23
CA THR A 379 5.46 -2.29 11.97
C THR A 379 6.68 -3.06 11.48
N ALA A 380 7.59 -2.44 10.72
CA ALA A 380 8.82 -3.10 10.28
C ALA A 380 9.73 -3.53 11.45
N SER A 381 9.68 -2.80 12.57
CA SER A 381 10.50 -3.12 13.75
C SER A 381 10.01 -4.35 14.54
N ARG A 382 8.85 -4.93 14.21
CA ARG A 382 8.25 -6.06 14.92
C ARG A 382 8.04 -7.27 14.00
N ALA A 383 8.88 -8.29 14.17
CA ALA A 383 8.63 -9.61 13.58
C ALA A 383 7.23 -10.10 13.98
N GLY A 384 6.42 -10.51 13.00
CA GLY A 384 5.06 -10.99 13.24
C GLY A 384 3.95 -9.94 13.08
N SER A 385 4.23 -8.69 12.70
CA SER A 385 3.19 -7.71 12.31
C SER A 385 2.45 -8.05 11.00
N GLY A 386 2.63 -9.27 10.50
CA GLY A 386 1.87 -9.88 9.42
C GLY A 386 1.92 -9.08 8.12
N LEU A 387 0.73 -8.82 7.54
CA LEU A 387 0.57 -8.11 6.27
C LEU A 387 1.14 -6.68 6.27
N TYR A 388 1.38 -6.10 7.44
CA TYR A 388 1.91 -4.74 7.58
C TYR A 388 3.42 -4.70 7.83
N ALA A 389 4.08 -5.86 7.94
CA ALA A 389 5.54 -5.93 7.99
C ALA A 389 6.12 -5.55 6.62
N ASN A 390 7.12 -4.67 6.60
CA ASN A 390 7.88 -4.36 5.40
C ASN A 390 9.36 -4.22 5.78
N ASP A 391 10.15 -5.24 5.43
CA ASP A 391 11.59 -5.29 5.74
C ASP A 391 12.36 -4.13 5.13
N GLY A 392 11.83 -3.47 4.09
CA GLY A 392 12.42 -2.28 3.50
C GLY A 392 12.57 -1.11 4.51
N PHE A 393 11.77 -1.07 5.57
CA PHE A 393 11.85 -0.05 6.61
C PHE A 393 12.74 -0.42 7.80
N LEU A 394 13.35 -1.61 7.79
CA LEU A 394 14.37 -1.95 8.79
C LEU A 394 15.58 -1.00 8.66
N PRO A 395 16.26 -0.66 9.78
CA PRO A 395 17.43 0.23 9.73
C PRO A 395 18.47 -0.21 8.69
N GLY A 396 18.75 0.66 7.73
CA GLY A 396 19.73 0.43 6.67
C GLY A 396 19.28 -0.49 5.51
N ALA A 397 18.07 -1.05 5.56
CA ALA A 397 17.60 -1.98 4.52
C ALA A 397 17.35 -1.29 3.17
N THR A 398 16.83 -0.06 3.19
CA THR A 398 16.47 0.70 1.98
C THR A 398 17.17 2.06 2.01
N PRO A 399 18.25 2.26 1.23
CA PRO A 399 18.97 3.54 1.19
C PRO A 399 18.04 4.70 0.79
N GLY A 400 18.13 5.83 1.49
CA GLY A 400 17.34 7.03 1.15
C GLY A 400 15.96 7.12 1.79
N LEU A 401 15.49 6.10 2.52
CA LEU A 401 14.37 6.31 3.44
C LEU A 401 14.82 7.25 4.58
N PRO A 402 14.02 8.28 4.91
CA PRO A 402 14.34 9.13 6.05
C PRO A 402 14.09 8.41 7.36
N THR A 403 14.70 8.93 8.42
CA THR A 403 14.39 8.54 9.80
C THR A 403 13.07 9.15 10.28
N ILE A 404 12.49 8.60 11.34
CA ILE A 404 11.30 9.18 11.98
C ILE A 404 11.61 10.60 12.46
N GLU A 405 12.81 10.83 13.00
CA GLU A 405 13.28 12.11 13.51
C GLU A 405 13.32 13.17 12.39
N GLU A 406 13.80 12.79 11.20
CA GLU A 406 13.79 13.68 10.03
C GLU A 406 12.36 14.02 9.58
N ILE A 407 11.47 13.02 9.51
CA ILE A 407 10.05 13.23 9.16
C ILE A 407 9.40 14.18 10.17
N VAL A 408 9.54 13.92 11.47
CA VAL A 408 8.98 14.77 12.52
C VAL A 408 9.58 16.17 12.47
N GLY A 409 10.88 16.30 12.19
CA GLY A 409 11.56 17.57 12.00
C GLY A 409 10.98 18.39 10.84
N TRP A 410 10.84 17.78 9.66
CA TRP A 410 10.25 18.45 8.49
C TRP A 410 8.79 18.82 8.72
N TYR A 411 8.01 17.91 9.31
CA TYR A 411 6.61 18.16 9.66
C TYR A 411 6.49 19.35 10.61
N THR A 412 7.29 19.36 11.68
CA THR A 412 7.25 20.42 12.71
C THR A 412 7.64 21.77 12.12
N ALA A 413 8.69 21.82 11.30
CA ALA A 413 9.14 23.05 10.65
C ALA A 413 8.09 23.64 9.70
N GLU A 414 7.41 22.80 8.92
CA GLU A 414 6.35 23.24 8.01
C GLU A 414 5.09 23.64 8.77
N ALA A 415 4.69 22.85 9.78
CA ALA A 415 3.51 23.12 10.59
C ALA A 415 3.64 24.42 11.41
N ALA A 416 4.87 24.79 11.80
CA ALA A 416 5.18 26.05 12.47
C ALA A 416 4.91 27.30 11.62
N GLN A 417 4.73 27.15 10.30
CA GLN A 417 4.30 28.25 9.42
C GLN A 417 2.83 28.63 9.60
N ALA A 418 2.04 27.83 10.32
CA ALA A 418 0.65 28.16 10.61
C ALA A 418 0.56 29.40 11.53
N PRO A 419 -0.52 30.19 11.47
CA PRO A 419 -0.70 31.34 12.34
C PRO A 419 -0.52 31.00 13.82
N ALA A 420 0.04 31.95 14.58
CA ALA A 420 0.19 31.81 16.04
C ALA A 420 -1.18 31.56 16.69
N GLY A 421 -1.25 30.59 17.60
CA GLY A 421 -2.51 30.15 18.23
C GLY A 421 -3.29 29.11 17.43
N SER A 422 -2.90 28.79 16.20
CA SER A 422 -3.43 27.61 15.49
C SER A 422 -3.06 26.32 16.23
N PRO A 423 -3.80 25.20 16.00
CA PRO A 423 -3.54 23.94 16.67
C PRO A 423 -2.12 23.39 16.47
N VAL A 424 -1.42 23.81 15.41
CA VAL A 424 -0.06 23.34 15.08
C VAL A 424 1.01 24.44 15.05
N GLY A 425 0.65 25.72 14.91
CA GLY A 425 1.58 26.86 14.82
C GLY A 425 2.10 27.41 16.16
N GLY A 426 1.75 26.80 17.29
CA GLY A 426 2.16 27.23 18.64
C GLY A 426 3.39 26.53 19.22
N GLY A 427 4.33 26.08 18.38
CA GLY A 427 5.52 25.34 18.83
C GLY A 427 5.23 23.90 19.28
N TRP A 428 4.15 23.28 18.78
CA TRP A 428 3.87 21.88 19.05
C TRP A 428 4.92 20.99 18.38
N THR A 429 5.54 20.10 19.16
CA THR A 429 6.47 19.09 18.64
C THR A 429 5.86 17.70 18.85
N PRO A 430 5.45 17.00 17.77
CA PRO A 430 4.81 15.69 17.87
C PRO A 430 5.67 14.61 18.53
N ALA A 431 7.00 14.77 18.51
CA ALA A 431 7.95 13.80 19.06
C ALA A 431 7.63 13.39 20.50
N ALA A 432 7.18 14.34 21.34
CA ALA A 432 6.88 14.09 22.75
C ALA A 432 5.61 13.23 22.97
N GLU A 433 4.75 13.13 21.96
CA GLU A 433 3.47 12.41 22.03
C GLU A 433 3.47 11.19 21.09
N LEU A 434 4.56 10.96 20.35
CA LEU A 434 4.61 10.00 19.25
C LEU A 434 4.42 8.54 19.72
N SER A 435 5.03 8.15 20.84
CA SER A 435 4.88 6.80 21.39
C SER A 435 3.44 6.51 21.79
N TRP A 436 2.73 7.50 22.38
CA TRP A 436 1.30 7.38 22.68
C TRP A 436 0.47 7.27 21.41
N GLY A 437 0.73 8.14 20.42
CA GLY A 437 0.01 8.17 19.15
C GLY A 437 0.21 6.88 18.34
N ALA A 438 1.43 6.35 18.31
CA ALA A 438 1.78 5.11 17.64
C ALA A 438 1.05 3.92 18.29
N ALA A 439 1.05 3.82 19.62
CA ALA A 439 0.30 2.81 20.36
C ALA A 439 -1.20 2.87 20.02
N PHE A 440 -1.81 4.05 20.07
CA PHE A 440 -3.23 4.23 19.74
C PHE A 440 -3.53 3.87 18.28
N SER A 441 -2.65 4.25 17.37
CA SER A 441 -2.81 3.98 15.94
C SER A 441 -2.74 2.48 15.60
N LEU A 442 -1.84 1.74 16.26
CA LEU A 442 -1.76 0.27 16.13
C LEU A 442 -2.93 -0.46 16.81
N PHE A 443 -3.41 0.04 17.95
CA PHE A 443 -4.65 -0.45 18.56
C PHE A 443 -5.84 -0.33 17.60
N ARG A 444 -5.98 0.84 16.95
CA ARG A 444 -6.98 1.06 15.90
C ARG A 444 -6.80 0.07 14.73
N LEU A 445 -5.56 -0.15 14.28
CA LEU A 445 -5.27 -1.07 13.18
C LEU A 445 -5.62 -2.53 13.54
N ALA A 446 -5.34 -2.95 14.77
CA ALA A 446 -5.77 -4.25 15.29
C ALA A 446 -7.29 -4.39 15.29
N GLY A 447 -8.02 -3.34 15.68
CA GLY A 447 -9.49 -3.28 15.58
C GLY A 447 -10.02 -3.38 14.14
N VAL A 448 -9.37 -2.73 13.17
CA VAL A 448 -9.71 -2.90 11.74
C VAL A 448 -9.54 -4.36 11.31
N CYS A 449 -8.43 -5.00 11.69
CA CYS A 449 -8.18 -6.41 11.40
C CYS A 449 -9.19 -7.34 12.09
N GLN A 450 -9.59 -7.03 13.32
CA GLN A 450 -10.66 -7.74 14.03
C GLN A 450 -12.01 -7.64 13.30
N GLY A 451 -12.32 -6.47 12.72
CA GLY A 451 -13.51 -6.30 11.89
C GLY A 451 -13.50 -7.12 10.62
N ILE A 452 -12.34 -7.28 9.98
CA ILE A 452 -12.18 -8.18 8.84
C ILE A 452 -12.36 -9.64 9.29
N ALA A 453 -11.80 -10.02 10.43
CA ALA A 453 -11.99 -11.35 11.02
C ALA A 453 -13.47 -11.64 11.31
N ALA A 454 -14.20 -10.69 11.90
CA ALA A 454 -15.63 -10.82 12.18
C ALA A 454 -16.48 -10.97 10.92
N ARG A 455 -16.17 -10.22 9.85
CA ARG A 455 -16.85 -10.40 8.55
C ARG A 455 -16.51 -11.75 7.92
N ALA A 456 -15.27 -12.22 8.04
CA ALA A 456 -14.87 -13.52 7.53
C ALA A 456 -15.59 -14.66 8.27
N ALA A 457 -15.62 -14.60 9.60
CA ALA A 457 -16.36 -15.51 10.49
C ALA A 457 -17.85 -15.61 10.12
N GLN A 458 -18.45 -14.51 9.67
CA GLN A 458 -19.85 -14.45 9.24
C GLN A 458 -20.08 -14.77 7.75
N GLY A 459 -19.06 -15.26 7.03
CA GLY A 459 -19.16 -15.58 5.60
C GLY A 459 -19.29 -14.37 4.67
N GLN A 460 -19.07 -13.15 5.17
CA GLN A 460 -19.18 -11.90 4.41
C GLN A 460 -17.87 -11.50 3.71
N ALA A 461 -16.74 -12.11 4.10
CA ALA A 461 -15.43 -11.88 3.51
C ALA A 461 -14.61 -13.17 3.45
N SER A 462 -14.57 -13.83 2.29
CA SER A 462 -13.92 -15.15 2.13
C SER A 462 -12.58 -15.14 1.39
N SER A 463 -12.03 -13.96 1.09
CA SER A 463 -10.77 -13.87 0.34
C SER A 463 -9.58 -14.34 1.16
N GLU A 464 -8.57 -14.91 0.51
CA GLU A 464 -7.30 -15.31 1.13
C GLU A 464 -6.63 -14.14 1.88
N GLN A 465 -6.83 -12.93 1.35
CA GLN A 465 -6.35 -11.70 1.98
C GLN A 465 -7.11 -11.39 3.29
N ALA A 466 -8.43 -11.63 3.36
CA ALA A 466 -9.22 -11.45 4.58
C ALA A 466 -8.75 -12.40 5.70
N LYS A 467 -8.38 -13.65 5.37
CA LYS A 467 -7.80 -14.60 6.34
C LYS A 467 -6.49 -14.10 6.92
N ARG A 468 -5.59 -13.57 6.09
CA ARG A 468 -4.31 -13.02 6.54
C ARG A 468 -4.49 -11.79 7.46
N PHE A 469 -5.44 -10.90 7.16
CA PHE A 469 -5.79 -9.81 8.06
C PHE A 469 -6.33 -10.32 9.40
N ALA A 470 -7.18 -11.35 9.38
CA ALA A 470 -7.73 -11.92 10.60
C ALA A 470 -6.64 -12.45 11.53
N VAL A 471 -5.62 -13.14 11.00
CA VAL A 471 -4.49 -13.66 11.80
C VAL A 471 -3.59 -12.52 12.33
N THR A 472 -3.50 -11.40 11.61
CA THR A 472 -2.63 -10.27 11.98
C THR A 472 -3.15 -9.47 13.20
N ARG A 473 -4.43 -9.62 13.57
CA ARG A 473 -5.07 -8.81 14.64
C ARG A 473 -4.41 -8.95 16.01
N GLY A 474 -4.06 -10.17 16.41
CA GLY A 474 -3.48 -10.48 17.72
C GLY A 474 -2.08 -9.87 17.87
N PRO A 475 -1.14 -10.18 16.96
CA PRO A 475 0.20 -9.60 16.97
C PRO A 475 0.21 -8.06 16.95
N LEU A 476 -0.72 -7.41 16.24
CA LEU A 476 -0.84 -5.95 16.27
C LEU A 476 -1.30 -5.41 17.63
N ALA A 477 -2.23 -6.10 18.29
CA ALA A 477 -2.70 -5.71 19.62
C ALA A 477 -1.59 -5.85 20.68
N GLU A 478 -0.83 -6.96 20.64
CA GLU A 478 0.37 -7.15 21.47
C GLU A 478 1.39 -6.04 21.26
N PHE A 479 1.66 -5.70 20.00
CA PHE A 479 2.61 -4.65 19.68
C PHE A 479 2.11 -3.25 20.12
N ALA A 480 0.81 -2.98 19.99
CA ALA A 480 0.22 -1.76 20.53
C ALA A 480 0.41 -1.67 22.05
N TRP A 481 0.25 -2.77 22.77
CA TRP A 481 0.47 -2.84 24.21
C TRP A 481 1.94 -2.62 24.61
N GLU A 482 2.90 -3.16 23.85
CA GLU A 482 4.32 -2.87 24.04
C GLU A 482 4.62 -1.36 23.91
N LEU A 483 4.02 -0.69 22.92
CA LEU A 483 4.18 0.76 22.75
C LEU A 483 3.52 1.57 23.87
N VAL A 484 2.41 1.08 24.44
CA VAL A 484 1.84 1.66 25.67
C VAL A 484 2.88 1.64 26.79
N GLY A 485 3.56 0.50 27.00
CA GLY A 485 4.62 0.38 28.00
C GLY A 485 5.77 1.37 27.77
N ARG A 486 6.20 1.58 26.52
CA ARG A 486 7.23 2.59 26.17
C ARG A 486 6.76 4.01 26.48
N SER A 487 5.54 4.35 26.09
CA SER A 487 4.93 5.66 26.38
C SER A 487 4.84 5.94 27.88
N GLN A 488 4.52 4.93 28.69
CA GLN A 488 4.51 5.03 30.15
C GLN A 488 5.91 5.28 30.72
N ALA A 489 6.93 4.58 30.22
CA ALA A 489 8.31 4.76 30.67
C ALA A 489 8.84 6.17 30.38
N GLU A 490 8.56 6.70 29.18
CA GLU A 490 8.92 8.07 28.78
C GLU A 490 8.25 9.14 29.66
N SER A 491 7.00 8.90 30.06
CA SER A 491 6.24 9.81 30.91
C SER A 491 6.67 9.72 32.38
N GLY A 492 6.98 8.52 32.87
CA GLY A 492 7.44 8.28 34.24
C GLY A 492 8.85 8.80 34.52
N GLY A 493 9.73 8.82 33.51
CA GLY A 493 11.06 9.44 33.61
C GLY A 493 11.01 10.96 33.77
N LYS A 494 10.00 11.62 33.21
CA LYS A 494 9.80 13.08 33.33
C LYS A 494 9.23 13.53 34.68
N ALA A 495 8.62 12.63 35.46
CA ALA A 495 8.05 12.94 36.78
C ALA A 495 9.08 12.84 37.93
N LYS A 496 10.30 12.36 37.65
CA LYS A 496 11.39 12.16 38.63
C LYS A 496 12.56 13.15 38.48
N LEU A 497 12.46 14.11 37.57
CA LEU A 497 13.38 15.24 37.39
C LEU A 497 12.63 16.52 37.75
#